data_AF-A0A2P2FF54-F1
#
_entry.id   AF-A0A2P2FF54-F1
#
_cell.length_a   1.000
_cell.length_b   1.000
_cell.length_c   1.000
_cell.angle_alpha   90.00
_cell.angle_beta   90.00
_cell.angle_gamma   90.00
#
_symmetry.space_group_name_H-M   'P 1'
#
loop_
_entity.id
_entity.type
_entity.pdbx_description
1 polymer ?
#
loop_
_entity_poly.entity_id
_entity_poly.type
_entity_poly.pdbx_seq_one_letter_code
_entity_poly.pdbx_strand_id
1 'polypeptide(L)'
;MFVRQGGFVTTPIDSFDAGFFGMPPREAAALDPQQRMLLEVSWESLENAGIPPSSMVAANVGVYVGAFTFDAATLQLTDSNQHLLSPTTATGVSMTMLAPRLSYAFDWRGPAFTLDTACSSSLVALHHACNALALGNCDIAVTGGGTSW
;
A
#
# COMPACT_ATOMS: atom_id res chain seq x y z
N MET A 1 -2.43 -31.52 0.65
CA MET A 1 -2.86 -30.31 1.40
C MET A 1 -3.65 -30.77 2.63
N PHE A 2 -3.21 -30.42 3.85
CA PHE A 2 -3.75 -31.00 5.10
C PHE A 2 -4.84 -30.14 5.79
N VAL A 3 -5.07 -28.92 5.31
CA VAL A 3 -6.13 -28.01 5.77
C VAL A 3 -7.01 -27.58 4.60
N ARG A 4 -8.31 -27.34 4.87
CA ARG A 4 -9.32 -26.89 3.88
C ARG A 4 -9.95 -25.53 4.21
N GLN A 5 -9.39 -24.82 5.18
CA GLN A 5 -9.92 -23.56 5.70
C GLN A 5 -8.84 -22.48 5.65
N GLY A 6 -9.25 -21.23 5.44
CA GLY A 6 -8.40 -20.04 5.40
C GLY A 6 -9.22 -18.77 5.66
N GLY A 7 -8.54 -17.68 6.01
CA GLY A 7 -9.15 -16.36 6.14
C GLY A 7 -9.02 -15.60 4.83
N PHE A 8 -10.15 -15.23 4.23
CA PHE A 8 -10.20 -14.50 2.98
C PHE A 8 -10.94 -13.19 3.18
N VAL A 9 -10.46 -12.15 2.52
CA VAL A 9 -11.19 -10.88 2.42
C VAL A 9 -12.54 -11.13 1.72
N THR A 10 -13.61 -10.57 2.28
CA THR A 10 -14.97 -10.74 1.73
C THR A 10 -15.26 -9.77 0.60
N THR A 11 -14.54 -8.64 0.58
CA THR A 11 -14.60 -7.65 -0.49
C THR A 11 -13.87 -8.20 -1.72
N PRO A 12 -14.42 -8.02 -2.93
CA PRO A 12 -13.72 -8.41 -4.16
C PRO A 12 -12.34 -7.76 -4.23
N ILE A 13 -11.30 -8.56 -4.45
CA ILE A 13 -9.90 -8.08 -4.52
C ILE A 13 -9.61 -7.28 -5.81
N ASP A 14 -10.52 -7.36 -6.78
CA ASP A 14 -10.46 -6.69 -8.06
C ASP A 14 -11.21 -5.35 -8.07
N SER A 15 -12.08 -5.09 -7.08
CA SER A 15 -12.74 -3.78 -6.96
C SER A 15 -11.74 -2.72 -6.52
N PHE A 16 -11.65 -1.63 -7.28
CA PHE A 16 -10.86 -0.46 -6.95
C PHE A 16 -11.36 0.76 -7.71
N ASP A 17 -11.58 1.87 -7.01
CA ASP A 17 -11.97 3.14 -7.65
C ASP A 17 -10.73 3.88 -8.20
N ALA A 18 -10.28 3.45 -9.38
CA ALA A 18 -9.13 4.06 -10.05
C ALA A 18 -9.34 5.55 -10.35
N GLY A 19 -10.58 5.95 -10.69
CA GLY A 19 -10.90 7.33 -11.04
C GLY A 19 -10.76 8.28 -9.85
N PHE A 20 -11.18 7.82 -8.68
CA PHE A 20 -11.04 8.54 -7.42
C PHE A 20 -9.58 8.88 -7.08
N PHE A 21 -8.67 7.93 -7.27
CA PHE A 21 -7.23 8.12 -7.05
C PHE A 21 -6.48 8.73 -8.25
N GLY A 22 -7.19 9.21 -9.27
CA GLY A 22 -6.58 9.83 -10.46
C GLY A 22 -5.75 8.86 -11.31
N MET A 23 -6.01 7.56 -11.21
CA MET A 23 -5.21 6.51 -11.82
C MET A 23 -5.80 6.04 -13.15
N PRO A 24 -5.00 5.92 -14.22
CA PRO A 24 -5.46 5.33 -15.48
C PRO A 24 -5.95 3.88 -15.28
N PRO A 25 -7.09 3.47 -15.87
CA PRO A 25 -7.63 2.13 -15.68
C PRO A 25 -6.66 0.99 -16.01
N ARG A 26 -5.79 1.21 -17.02
CA ARG A 26 -4.75 0.24 -17.40
C ARG A 26 -3.69 0.08 -16.32
N GLU A 27 -3.31 1.16 -15.64
CA GLU A 27 -2.36 1.10 -14.53
C GLU A 27 -3.00 0.39 -13.34
N ALA A 28 -4.24 0.78 -12.98
CA ALA A 28 -4.98 0.20 -11.87
C ALA A 28 -5.16 -1.33 -12.02
N ALA A 29 -5.41 -1.82 -13.23
CA ALA A 29 -5.54 -3.25 -13.51
C ALA A 29 -4.23 -4.05 -13.29
N ALA A 30 -3.07 -3.41 -13.42
CA ALA A 30 -1.77 -4.03 -13.20
C ALA A 30 -1.30 -3.93 -11.74
N LEU A 31 -2.00 -3.18 -10.88
CA LEU A 31 -1.61 -3.03 -9.48
C LEU A 31 -1.86 -4.31 -8.68
N ASP A 32 -0.89 -4.61 -7.82
CA ASP A 32 -1.07 -5.51 -6.68
C ASP A 32 -2.33 -5.10 -5.90
N PRO A 33 -3.27 -6.03 -5.65
CA PRO A 33 -4.41 -5.78 -4.76
C PRO A 33 -4.04 -5.14 -3.42
N GLN A 34 -2.85 -5.46 -2.86
CA GLN A 34 -2.37 -4.84 -1.63
C GLN A 34 -2.19 -3.33 -1.79
N GLN A 35 -1.66 -2.85 -2.92
CA GLN A 35 -1.49 -1.42 -3.18
C GLN A 35 -2.85 -0.72 -3.33
N ARG A 36 -3.82 -1.36 -3.98
CA ARG A 36 -5.19 -0.83 -4.15
C ARG A 36 -5.93 -0.73 -2.82
N MET A 37 -5.91 -1.80 -2.03
CA MET A 37 -6.55 -1.81 -0.70
C MET A 37 -5.89 -0.82 0.25
N LEU A 38 -4.55 -0.69 0.23
CA LEU A 38 -3.88 0.30 1.07
C LEU A 38 -4.30 1.74 0.73
N LEU A 39 -4.54 2.06 -0.56
CA LEU A 39 -5.04 3.38 -0.95
C LEU A 39 -6.42 3.64 -0.35
N GLU A 40 -7.36 2.71 -0.51
CA GLU A 40 -8.72 2.82 0.01
C GLU A 40 -8.75 2.88 1.55
N VAL A 41 -8.09 1.93 2.22
CA VAL A 41 -8.03 1.89 3.69
C VAL A 41 -7.30 3.10 4.26
N SER A 42 -6.29 3.64 3.57
CA SER A 42 -5.64 4.88 4.01
C SER A 42 -6.60 6.06 3.91
N TRP A 43 -7.36 6.16 2.82
CA TRP A 43 -8.41 7.20 2.70
C TRP A 43 -9.44 7.09 3.83
N GLU A 44 -10.00 5.89 4.02
CA GLU A 44 -10.97 5.61 5.09
C GLU A 44 -10.38 5.94 6.47
N SER A 45 -9.09 5.68 6.70
CA SER A 45 -8.45 5.98 7.98
C SER A 45 -8.40 7.49 8.27
N LEU A 46 -8.21 8.31 7.24
CA LEU A 46 -8.22 9.77 7.35
C LEU A 46 -9.64 10.28 7.62
N GLU A 47 -10.64 9.74 6.92
CA GLU A 47 -12.05 10.06 7.17
C GLU A 47 -12.47 9.69 8.60
N ASN A 48 -12.09 8.51 9.07
CA ASN A 48 -12.34 8.06 10.44
C ASN A 48 -11.65 8.95 11.48
N ALA A 49 -10.46 9.49 11.16
CA ALA A 49 -9.76 10.45 12.01
C ALA A 49 -10.37 11.87 11.95
N GLY A 50 -11.35 12.12 11.07
CA GLY A 50 -11.91 13.45 10.83
C GLY A 50 -10.93 14.41 10.17
N ILE A 51 -9.90 13.89 9.48
CA ILE A 51 -8.87 14.68 8.82
C ILE A 51 -9.17 14.72 7.32
N PRO A 52 -9.54 15.88 6.75
CA PRO A 52 -9.78 15.98 5.32
C PRO A 52 -8.46 15.77 4.55
N PRO A 53 -8.37 14.81 3.60
CA PRO A 53 -7.12 14.56 2.88
C PRO A 53 -6.57 15.79 2.16
N SER A 54 -7.46 16.67 1.70
CA SER A 54 -7.09 17.96 1.08
C SER A 54 -6.32 18.90 2.02
N SER A 55 -6.45 18.78 3.35
CA SER A 55 -5.64 19.56 4.30
C SER A 55 -4.26 18.98 4.54
N MET A 56 -3.97 17.79 4.00
CA MET A 56 -2.69 17.09 4.14
C MET A 56 -1.86 17.07 2.86
N VAL A 57 -2.35 17.69 1.78
CA VAL A 57 -1.57 17.91 0.56
C VAL A 57 -0.31 18.68 0.93
N ALA A 58 0.83 18.25 0.39
CA ALA A 58 2.15 18.81 0.68
C ALA A 58 2.64 18.67 2.13
N ALA A 59 1.90 17.99 3.00
CA ALA A 59 2.21 17.93 4.42
C ALA A 59 3.34 16.94 4.73
N ASN A 60 4.02 17.16 5.86
CA ASN A 60 5.08 16.29 6.37
C ASN A 60 4.50 15.05 7.05
N VAL A 61 3.93 14.16 6.24
CA VAL A 61 3.29 12.92 6.69
C VAL A 61 4.22 11.75 6.37
N GLY A 62 4.62 11.02 7.40
CA GLY A 62 5.41 9.80 7.24
C GLY A 62 4.52 8.60 6.94
N VAL A 63 5.00 7.67 6.12
CA VAL A 63 4.29 6.44 5.73
C VAL A 63 5.16 5.21 5.98
N TYR A 64 4.66 4.30 6.81
CA TYR A 64 5.38 3.12 7.25
C TYR A 64 4.52 1.88 7.00
N VAL A 65 4.90 1.03 6.06
CA VAL A 65 4.10 -0.16 5.71
C VAL A 65 4.88 -1.44 5.97
N GLY A 66 4.30 -2.37 6.71
CA GLY A 66 4.81 -3.73 6.85
C GLY A 66 4.22 -4.67 5.80
N ALA A 67 5.04 -5.37 5.04
CA ALA A 67 4.59 -6.37 4.07
C ALA A 67 5.65 -7.46 3.88
N PHE A 68 5.22 -8.64 3.43
CA PHE A 68 6.09 -9.82 3.29
C PHE A 68 5.91 -10.55 1.95
N THR A 69 4.78 -10.38 1.27
CA THR A 69 4.38 -11.25 0.15
C THR A 69 4.52 -10.58 -1.20
N PHE A 70 4.84 -11.39 -2.22
CA PHE A 70 5.14 -10.95 -3.59
C PHE A 70 4.28 -11.70 -4.63
N ASP A 71 3.08 -12.15 -4.26
CA ASP A 71 2.28 -13.05 -5.10
C ASP A 71 1.84 -12.37 -6.39
N ALA A 72 1.47 -11.09 -6.33
CA ALA A 72 1.14 -10.31 -7.51
C ALA A 72 2.30 -10.28 -8.52
N ALA A 73 3.53 -10.07 -8.05
CA ALA A 73 4.72 -10.11 -8.90
C ALA A 73 4.94 -11.52 -9.48
N THR A 74 4.78 -12.55 -8.64
CA THR A 74 4.97 -13.96 -9.03
C THR A 74 3.96 -14.39 -10.11
N LEU A 75 2.71 -13.93 -10.01
CA LEU A 75 1.64 -14.24 -10.96
C LEU A 75 1.74 -13.40 -12.25
N GLN A 76 2.10 -12.12 -12.16
CA GLN A 76 2.12 -11.24 -13.32
C GLN A 76 3.39 -11.36 -14.17
N LEU A 77 4.53 -11.72 -13.58
CA LEU A 77 5.83 -11.75 -14.26
C LEU A 77 6.16 -13.13 -14.88
N THR A 78 5.16 -13.98 -15.09
CA THR A 78 5.34 -15.27 -15.77
C THR A 78 5.51 -15.09 -17.27
N ASP A 79 6.18 -16.04 -17.94
CA ASP A 79 6.34 -16.01 -19.39
C ASP A 79 5.00 -15.98 -20.15
N SER A 80 3.97 -16.64 -19.62
CA SER A 80 2.62 -16.63 -20.20
C SER A 80 1.97 -15.24 -20.18
N ASN A 81 2.37 -14.39 -19.23
CA ASN A 81 1.76 -13.09 -18.98
C ASN A 81 2.59 -11.92 -19.53
N GLN A 82 3.69 -12.17 -20.25
CA GLN A 82 4.54 -11.13 -20.84
C GLN A 82 3.76 -10.12 -21.71
N HIS A 83 2.72 -10.57 -22.40
CA HIS A 83 1.87 -9.73 -23.25
C HIS A 83 0.98 -8.74 -22.46
N LEU A 84 0.84 -8.92 -21.15
CA LEU A 84 0.11 -8.04 -20.24
C LEU A 84 1.00 -6.98 -19.59
N LEU A 85 2.33 -7.08 -19.75
CA LEU A 85 3.27 -6.16 -19.15
C LEU A 85 3.15 -4.77 -19.76
N SER A 86 3.31 -3.76 -18.91
CA SER A 86 3.31 -2.35 -19.28
C SER A 86 4.42 -1.61 -18.54
N PRO A 87 4.74 -0.35 -18.92
CA PRO A 87 5.76 0.43 -18.22
C PRO A 87 5.48 0.61 -16.71
N THR A 88 4.21 0.54 -16.28
CA THR A 88 3.83 0.69 -14.87
C THR A 88 3.89 -0.63 -14.10
N THR A 89 4.01 -1.78 -14.75
CA THR A 89 3.95 -3.10 -14.09
C THR A 89 5.00 -3.24 -13.00
N ALA A 90 6.25 -2.80 -13.24
CA ALA A 90 7.30 -2.86 -12.24
C ALA A 90 6.92 -2.13 -10.93
N THR A 91 6.31 -0.95 -11.06
CA THR A 91 5.82 -0.19 -9.90
C THR A 91 4.52 -0.74 -9.33
N GLY A 92 3.75 -1.46 -10.13
CA GLY A 92 2.45 -2.00 -9.75
C GLY A 92 2.53 -3.25 -8.89
N VAL A 93 3.59 -4.05 -9.03
CA VAL A 93 3.75 -5.31 -8.28
C VAL A 93 4.88 -5.29 -7.26
N SER A 94 5.69 -4.24 -7.23
CA SER A 94 6.79 -4.16 -6.26
C SER A 94 6.28 -3.91 -4.85
N MET A 95 6.72 -4.75 -3.90
CA MET A 95 6.47 -4.55 -2.47
C MET A 95 7.01 -3.19 -1.98
N THR A 96 8.15 -2.73 -2.52
CA THR A 96 8.75 -1.46 -2.12
C THR A 96 7.90 -0.24 -2.46
N MET A 97 6.88 -0.40 -3.32
CA MET A 97 5.99 0.68 -3.74
C MET A 97 4.77 0.84 -2.85
N LEU A 98 4.54 -0.04 -1.85
CA LEU A 98 3.38 0.05 -0.98
C LEU A 98 3.30 1.38 -0.23
N ALA A 99 4.39 1.81 0.44
CA ALA A 99 4.41 3.10 1.14
C ALA A 99 4.59 4.32 0.20
N PRO A 100 5.52 4.31 -0.78
CA PRO A 100 5.67 5.43 -1.71
C PRO A 100 4.43 5.72 -2.54
N ARG A 101 3.62 4.71 -2.89
CA ARG A 101 2.38 4.94 -3.65
C ARG A 101 1.34 5.71 -2.85
N LEU A 102 1.21 5.46 -1.55
CA LEU A 102 0.36 6.28 -0.66
C LEU A 102 0.89 7.72 -0.65
N SER A 103 2.20 7.88 -0.45
CA SER A 103 2.80 9.22 -0.40
C SER A 103 2.57 10.00 -1.69
N TYR A 104 2.67 9.33 -2.83
CA TYR A 104 2.38 9.90 -4.14
C TYR A 104 0.89 10.26 -4.31
N ALA A 105 -0.01 9.35 -3.98
CA ALA A 105 -1.45 9.54 -4.17
C ALA A 105 -2.02 10.68 -3.31
N PHE A 106 -1.48 10.88 -2.12
CA PHE A 106 -1.94 11.90 -1.16
C PHE A 106 -1.05 13.17 -1.11
N ASP A 107 0.00 13.28 -1.93
CA ASP A 107 1.05 14.32 -1.90
C ASP A 107 1.66 14.52 -0.50
N TRP A 108 2.04 13.42 0.14
CA TRP A 108 2.74 13.43 1.42
C TRP A 108 4.25 13.47 1.24
N ARG A 109 4.92 14.30 2.06
CA ARG A 109 6.33 14.66 1.89
C ARG A 109 7.25 14.20 3.02
N GLY A 110 6.73 13.41 3.95
CA GLY A 110 7.51 12.80 5.02
C GLY A 110 8.23 11.51 4.59
N PRO A 111 8.90 10.83 5.53
CA PRO A 111 9.58 9.56 5.24
C PRO A 111 8.60 8.49 4.78
N ALA A 112 8.90 7.77 3.70
CA ALA A 112 8.02 6.73 3.16
C ALA A 112 8.80 5.46 2.85
N PHE A 113 8.54 4.38 3.58
CA PHE A 113 9.16 3.09 3.28
C PHE A 113 8.33 1.88 3.68
N THR A 114 8.61 0.79 2.98
CA THR A 114 8.07 -0.53 3.26
C THR A 114 9.17 -1.39 3.88
N LEU A 115 8.82 -2.18 4.89
CA LEU A 115 9.75 -3.07 5.57
C LEU A 115 9.17 -4.47 5.70
N ASP A 116 10.06 -5.44 5.83
CA ASP A 116 9.75 -6.84 6.02
C ASP A 116 10.54 -7.40 7.21
N THR A 117 9.81 -7.77 8.25
CA THR A 117 10.29 -8.58 9.37
C THR A 117 9.35 -9.78 9.60
N ALA A 118 8.79 -10.31 8.51
CA ALA A 118 7.76 -11.35 8.48
C ALA A 118 6.52 -10.98 9.34
N CYS A 119 6.12 -11.83 10.29
CA CYS A 119 4.89 -11.67 11.06
C CYS A 119 4.87 -10.42 11.95
N SER A 120 6.01 -9.80 12.24
CA SER A 120 6.09 -8.59 13.06
C SER A 120 6.11 -7.29 12.24
N SER A 121 6.07 -7.36 10.90
CA SER A 121 6.31 -6.20 10.02
C SER A 121 5.43 -5.01 10.33
N SER A 122 4.13 -5.20 10.56
CA SER A 122 3.20 -4.09 10.87
C SER A 122 3.49 -3.44 12.23
N LEU A 123 3.93 -4.21 13.22
CA LEU A 123 4.32 -3.67 14.53
C LEU A 123 5.68 -2.97 14.49
N VAL A 124 6.60 -3.46 13.66
CA VAL A 124 7.88 -2.78 13.42
C VAL A 124 7.68 -1.48 12.64
N ALA A 125 6.75 -1.45 11.67
CA ALA A 125 6.33 -0.23 10.99
C ALA A 125 5.76 0.81 11.98
N LEU A 126 4.87 0.37 12.88
CA LEU A 126 4.35 1.22 13.95
C LEU A 126 5.47 1.75 14.88
N HIS A 127 6.44 0.91 15.24
CA HIS A 127 7.60 1.33 16.03
C HIS A 127 8.38 2.46 15.34
N HIS A 128 8.64 2.33 14.03
CA HIS A 128 9.29 3.39 13.25
C HIS A 128 8.46 4.67 13.18
N ALA A 129 7.14 4.56 13.00
CA ALA A 129 6.22 5.70 13.01
C ALA A 129 6.28 6.48 14.34
N CYS A 130 6.18 5.77 15.47
CA CYS A 130 6.28 6.38 16.80
C CYS A 130 7.63 7.10 17.01
N ASN A 131 8.73 6.48 16.59
CA ASN A 131 10.05 7.10 16.69
C ASN A 131 10.16 8.35 15.79
N ALA A 132 9.61 8.31 14.58
CA ALA A 132 9.66 9.44 13.66
C ALA A 132 8.88 10.65 14.19
N LEU A 133 7.70 10.41 14.78
CA LEU A 133 6.93 11.44 15.49
C LEU A 133 7.71 12.00 16.68
N ALA A 134 8.29 11.14 17.51
CA ALA A 134 9.06 11.56 18.69
C ALA A 134 10.31 12.38 18.35
N LEU A 135 10.93 12.10 17.20
CA LEU A 135 12.11 12.82 16.70
C LEU A 135 11.76 14.06 15.87
N GLY A 136 10.47 14.32 15.59
CA GLY A 136 10.05 15.43 14.74
C GLY A 136 10.38 15.24 13.25
N ASN A 137 10.58 14.00 12.80
CA ASN A 137 10.83 13.69 11.39
C ASN A 137 9.54 13.79 10.54
N CYS A 138 8.37 13.64 11.17
CA CYS A 138 7.05 13.86 10.57
C CYS A 138 6.07 14.42 11.60
N ASP A 139 5.05 15.13 11.15
CA ASP A 139 4.00 15.72 12.00
C ASP A 139 2.83 14.75 12.21
N ILE A 140 2.57 13.92 11.19
CA ILE A 140 1.57 12.85 11.19
C ILE A 140 2.26 11.61 10.63
N ALA A 141 1.90 10.43 11.15
CA ALA A 141 2.39 9.17 10.62
C ALA A 141 1.22 8.25 10.27
N VAL A 142 1.24 7.73 9.04
CA VAL A 142 0.37 6.66 8.57
C VAL A 142 1.15 5.36 8.66
N THR A 143 0.57 4.37 9.33
CA THR A 143 1.18 3.05 9.49
C THR A 143 0.17 1.98 9.12
N GLY A 144 0.63 0.92 8.48
CA GLY A 144 -0.23 -0.17 8.04
C GLY A 144 0.53 -1.44 7.68
N GLY A 145 -0.19 -2.42 7.17
CA GLY A 145 0.42 -3.61 6.61
C GLY A 145 -0.52 -4.38 5.70
N GLY A 146 0.07 -5.19 4.83
CA GLY A 146 -0.65 -6.01 3.87
C GLY A 146 0.00 -7.38 3.71
N THR A 147 -0.82 -8.37 3.41
CA THR A 147 -0.37 -9.66 2.94
C THR A 147 -1.36 -10.18 1.90
N SER A 148 -0.83 -10.77 0.85
CA SER A 148 -1.55 -11.61 -0.10
C SER A 148 -1.13 -13.06 0.15
N TRP A 149 -2.01 -14.04 -0.08
CA TRP A 149 -1.70 -15.47 -0.06
C TRP A 149 -2.55 -16.19 -1.10
#